data_AF-A0A3L7LT65-F1
#
_entry.id   AF-A0A3L7LT65-F1
#
_cell.length_a   1.000
_cell.length_b   1.000
_cell.length_c   1.000
_cell.angle_alpha   90.00
_cell.angle_beta   90.00
_cell.angle_gamma   90.00
#
_symmetry.space_group_name_H-M   'P 1'
#
loop_
_entity.id
_entity.type
_entity.pdbx_description
1 polymer ?
#
loop_
_entity_poly.entity_id
_entity_poly.type
_entity_poly.pdbx_seq_one_letter_code
_entity_poly.pdbx_strand_id
1 'polypeptide(L)'
;LNKLQEQTMDTLRGDLCDKGIPYATVLKIENYGSEIRFRDAETRDQAISWLTPRHRDLVINSQGDNALRATLADDRLRQAREYAVQQNITILRSRVNQLGVAEPLVQRQCADQIVVELPGIQDTARAKEILGATATLEFRLVNSSVDQTAGANGRVPGDSEVKATRDGHPAVLYKRVIL
;
A
#
# COMPACT_ATOMS: atom_id res chain seq x y z
N LEU A 1 -3.62 5.38 3.02
CA LEU A 1 -4.86 5.77 2.30
C LEU A 1 -4.75 5.49 0.80
N ASN A 2 -3.68 5.87 0.10
CA ASN A 2 -3.50 5.49 -1.32
C ASN A 2 -3.61 3.98 -1.59
N LYS A 3 -2.95 3.15 -0.78
CA LYS A 3 -3.06 1.69 -0.87
C LYS A 3 -4.49 1.17 -0.70
N LEU A 4 -5.28 1.81 0.17
CA LEU A 4 -6.68 1.43 0.39
C LEU A 4 -7.51 1.72 -0.86
N GLN A 5 -7.30 2.88 -1.48
CA GLN A 5 -7.96 3.25 -2.75
C GLN A 5 -7.61 2.27 -3.87
N GLU A 6 -6.35 1.86 -3.99
CA GLU A 6 -5.92 0.84 -4.97
C GLU A 6 -6.60 -0.52 -4.71
N GLN A 7 -6.61 -0.98 -3.45
CA GLN A 7 -7.30 -2.21 -3.06
C GLN A 7 -8.80 -2.16 -3.37
N THR A 8 -9.45 -1.02 -3.12
CA THR A 8 -10.85 -0.80 -3.47
C THR A 8 -11.06 -0.88 -4.98
N MET A 9 -10.19 -0.24 -5.79
CA MET A 9 -10.27 -0.33 -7.25
C MET A 9 -10.14 -1.77 -7.75
N ASP A 10 -9.23 -2.55 -7.18
CA ASP A 10 -9.02 -3.94 -7.58
C ASP A 10 -10.19 -4.84 -7.15
N THR A 11 -10.77 -4.58 -5.98
CA THR A 11 -11.98 -5.27 -5.51
C THR A 11 -13.17 -4.97 -6.42
N LEU A 12 -13.41 -3.70 -6.74
CA LEU A 12 -14.49 -3.29 -7.65
C LEU A 12 -14.33 -3.89 -9.05
N ARG A 13 -13.09 -3.97 -9.56
CA ARG A 13 -12.80 -4.66 -10.83
C ARG A 13 -13.12 -6.14 -10.74
N GLY A 14 -12.68 -6.81 -9.68
CA GLY A 14 -12.98 -8.23 -9.42
C GLY A 14 -14.49 -8.50 -9.43
N ASP A 15 -15.25 -7.73 -8.65
CA ASP A 15 -16.70 -7.93 -8.54
C ASP A 15 -17.46 -7.67 -9.85
N LEU A 16 -17.02 -6.69 -10.65
CA LEU A 16 -17.59 -6.43 -11.96
C LEU A 16 -17.28 -7.57 -12.94
N CYS A 17 -16.06 -8.08 -12.92
CA CYS A 17 -15.66 -9.25 -13.70
C CYS A 17 -16.45 -10.51 -13.30
N ASP A 18 -16.58 -10.78 -12.01
CA ASP A 18 -17.30 -11.95 -11.48
C ASP A 18 -18.79 -11.92 -11.86
N LYS A 19 -19.40 -10.73 -11.91
CA LYS A 19 -20.78 -10.56 -12.35
C LYS A 19 -20.94 -10.54 -13.88
N GLY A 20 -19.84 -10.38 -14.61
CA GLY A 20 -19.83 -10.25 -16.07
C GLY A 20 -20.30 -8.88 -16.57
N ILE A 21 -20.17 -7.83 -15.77
CA ILE A 21 -20.55 -6.46 -16.16
C ILE A 21 -19.37 -5.80 -16.86
N PRO A 22 -19.47 -5.48 -18.17
CA PRO A 22 -18.36 -4.89 -18.90
C PRO A 22 -18.14 -3.43 -18.49
N TYR A 23 -16.89 -3.09 -18.15
CA TYR A 23 -16.46 -1.71 -17.91
C TYR A 23 -15.37 -1.31 -18.92
N ALA A 24 -15.31 -0.02 -19.26
CA ALA A 24 -14.35 0.52 -20.22
C ALA A 24 -13.03 0.92 -19.55
N THR A 25 -13.11 1.68 -18.45
CA THR A 25 -11.93 2.10 -17.71
C THR A 25 -12.25 2.34 -16.23
N VAL A 26 -11.23 2.24 -15.39
CA VAL A 26 -11.30 2.51 -13.96
C VAL A 26 -10.17 3.47 -13.62
N LEU A 27 -10.52 4.70 -13.25
CA LEU A 27 -9.60 5.81 -13.00
C LEU A 27 -9.59 6.17 -11.52
N LYS A 28 -8.41 6.54 -11.03
CA LYS A 28 -8.24 7.15 -9.71
C LYS A 28 -8.66 8.61 -9.78
N ILE A 29 -9.49 9.03 -8.84
CA ILE A 29 -9.93 10.42 -8.67
C ILE A 29 -9.53 10.95 -7.28
N GLU A 30 -9.75 12.24 -7.07
CA GLU A 30 -9.52 12.90 -5.78
C GLU A 30 -10.41 12.33 -4.66
N ASN A 31 -10.09 12.67 -3.40
CA ASN A 31 -10.82 12.24 -2.21
C ASN A 31 -10.91 10.71 -2.04
N TYR A 32 -9.84 10.01 -2.42
CA TYR A 32 -9.74 8.54 -2.29
C TYR A 32 -10.85 7.79 -3.04
N GLY A 33 -11.41 8.39 -4.09
CA GLY A 33 -12.46 7.80 -4.91
C GLY A 33 -11.96 7.12 -6.18
N SER A 34 -12.86 6.41 -6.83
CA SER A 34 -12.63 5.74 -8.11
C SER A 34 -13.78 6.06 -9.06
N GLU A 35 -13.44 6.42 -10.30
CA GLU A 35 -14.41 6.59 -11.38
C GLU A 35 -14.35 5.35 -12.28
N ILE A 36 -15.50 4.72 -12.52
CA ILE A 36 -15.63 3.61 -13.47
C ILE A 36 -16.49 4.08 -14.62
N ARG A 37 -15.98 3.95 -15.84
CA ARG A 37 -16.73 4.30 -17.07
C ARG A 37 -17.25 3.04 -17.74
N PHE A 38 -18.47 3.14 -18.24
CA PHE A 38 -19.20 2.10 -18.95
C PHE A 38 -19.47 2.53 -20.39
N ARG A 39 -19.91 1.57 -21.21
CA ARG A 39 -20.30 1.85 -22.59
C ARG A 39 -21.63 2.59 -22.68
N ASP A 40 -22.54 2.30 -21.75
CA ASP A 40 -23.91 2.79 -21.71
C ASP A 40 -24.41 2.94 -20.27
N ALA A 41 -25.50 3.70 -20.11
CA ALA A 41 -26.12 3.98 -18.82
C ALA A 41 -26.79 2.74 -18.21
N GLU A 42 -27.29 1.81 -19.03
CA GLU A 42 -27.95 0.59 -18.55
C GLU A 42 -26.97 -0.32 -17.80
N THR A 43 -25.79 -0.55 -18.39
CA THR A 43 -24.70 -1.32 -17.77
C THR A 43 -24.20 -0.65 -16.49
N ARG A 44 -24.10 0.69 -16.48
CA ARG A 44 -23.77 1.48 -15.28
C ARG A 44 -24.80 1.25 -14.18
N ASP A 45 -26.09 1.29 -14.50
CA ASP A 45 -27.16 1.15 -13.49
C ASP A 45 -27.22 -0.28 -12.93
N GLN A 46 -26.98 -1.28 -13.77
CA GLN A 46 -26.77 -2.66 -13.32
C GLN A 46 -25.57 -2.77 -12.38
N ALA A 47 -24.45 -2.10 -12.68
CA ALA A 47 -23.28 -2.07 -11.82
C ALA A 47 -23.59 -1.43 -10.46
N ILE A 48 -24.26 -0.27 -10.44
CA ILE A 48 -24.63 0.44 -9.21
C ILE A 48 -25.55 -0.44 -8.35
N SER A 49 -26.59 -1.01 -8.92
CA SER A 49 -27.53 -1.90 -8.22
C SER A 49 -26.85 -3.13 -7.61
N TRP A 50 -25.84 -3.66 -8.30
CA TRP A 50 -25.09 -4.82 -7.83
C TRP A 50 -24.05 -4.52 -6.74
N LEU A 51 -23.32 -3.42 -6.90
CA LEU A 51 -22.19 -3.03 -6.04
C LEU A 51 -22.66 -2.37 -4.73
N THR A 52 -23.68 -1.50 -4.78
CA THR A 52 -24.17 -0.75 -3.61
C THR A 52 -24.53 -1.65 -2.41
N PRO A 53 -25.27 -2.77 -2.55
CA PRO A 53 -25.60 -3.62 -1.40
C PRO A 53 -24.41 -4.42 -0.86
N ARG A 54 -23.36 -4.62 -1.65
CA ARG A 54 -22.16 -5.39 -1.28
C ARG A 54 -21.11 -4.54 -0.56
N HIS A 55 -21.00 -3.28 -0.97
CA HIS A 55 -19.99 -2.35 -0.48
C HIS A 55 -20.61 -1.29 0.41
N ARG A 56 -20.93 -1.66 1.66
CA ARG A 56 -21.46 -0.70 2.66
C ARG A 56 -20.43 0.33 3.11
N ASP A 57 -19.17 0.06 2.86
CA ASP A 57 -18.03 0.93 3.13
C ASP A 57 -17.76 1.92 1.99
N LEU A 58 -18.51 1.84 0.89
CA LEU A 58 -18.44 2.75 -0.25
C LEU A 58 -19.76 3.50 -0.44
N VAL A 59 -19.63 4.75 -0.86
CA VAL A 59 -20.72 5.55 -1.41
C VAL A 59 -20.59 5.51 -2.92
N ILE A 60 -21.56 4.87 -3.59
CA ILE A 60 -21.57 4.67 -5.04
C ILE A 60 -22.69 5.49 -5.65
N ASN A 61 -22.34 6.40 -6.56
CA ASN A 61 -23.29 7.28 -7.25
C ASN A 61 -22.99 7.32 -8.75
N SER A 62 -24.01 7.56 -9.58
CA SER A 62 -23.82 7.87 -11.00
C SER A 62 -23.13 9.22 -11.17
N GLN A 63 -22.20 9.33 -12.12
CA GLN A 63 -21.53 10.57 -12.49
C GLN A 63 -21.65 10.76 -14.00
N GLY A 64 -22.49 11.72 -14.42
CA GLY A 64 -22.80 11.93 -15.84
C GLY A 64 -23.52 10.73 -16.47
N ASP A 65 -23.40 10.60 -17.79
CA ASP A 65 -24.24 9.66 -18.55
C ASP A 65 -23.79 8.20 -18.40
N ASN A 66 -22.49 7.92 -18.51
CA ASN A 66 -21.98 6.54 -18.56
C ASN A 66 -20.89 6.25 -17.52
N ALA A 67 -20.76 7.05 -16.46
CA ALA A 67 -19.79 6.78 -15.39
C ALA A 67 -20.46 6.63 -14.03
N LEU A 68 -19.81 5.88 -13.14
CA LEU A 68 -20.11 5.88 -11.72
C LEU A 68 -18.89 6.34 -10.94
N ARG A 69 -19.15 6.92 -9.77
CA ARG A 69 -18.19 7.31 -8.76
C ARG A 69 -18.39 6.44 -7.54
N ALA A 70 -17.32 5.78 -7.12
CA ALA A 70 -17.25 5.09 -5.84
C ALA A 70 -16.28 5.85 -4.92
N THR A 71 -16.74 6.29 -3.77
CA THR A 71 -15.91 6.96 -2.75
C THR A 71 -16.00 6.21 -1.43
N LEU A 72 -14.92 6.17 -0.65
CA LEU A 72 -14.96 5.58 0.69
C LEU A 72 -15.96 6.35 1.57
N ALA A 73 -16.80 5.62 2.31
CA ALA A 73 -17.67 6.22 3.31
C ALA A 73 -16.84 6.86 4.44
N ASP A 74 -17.37 7.92 5.06
CA ASP A 74 -16.67 8.65 6.12
C ASP A 74 -16.27 7.75 7.30
N ASP A 75 -17.16 6.82 7.68
CA ASP A 75 -16.87 5.83 8.72
C ASP A 75 -15.67 4.96 8.36
N ARG A 76 -15.59 4.51 7.10
CA ARG A 76 -14.48 3.69 6.64
C ARG A 76 -13.17 4.49 6.61
N LEU A 77 -13.23 5.75 6.18
CA LEU A 77 -12.07 6.65 6.22
C LEU A 77 -11.57 6.88 7.65
N ARG A 78 -12.47 7.09 8.62
CA ARG A 78 -12.12 7.22 10.03
C ARG A 78 -11.44 5.96 10.56
N GLN A 79 -12.05 4.80 10.36
CA GLN A 79 -11.47 3.51 10.76
C GLN A 79 -10.11 3.26 10.13
N ALA A 80 -9.95 3.56 8.84
CA ALA A 80 -8.68 3.38 8.14
C ALA A 80 -7.57 4.28 8.71
N ARG A 81 -7.89 5.52 9.09
CA ARG A 81 -6.95 6.43 9.75
C ARG A 81 -6.56 5.92 11.14
N GLU A 82 -7.54 5.51 11.94
CA GLU A 82 -7.27 4.97 13.28
C GLU A 82 -6.41 3.71 13.23
N TYR A 83 -6.74 2.79 12.33
CA TYR A 83 -5.94 1.58 12.10
C TYR A 83 -4.51 1.92 11.69
N ALA A 84 -4.32 2.87 10.77
CA ALA A 84 -3.00 3.29 10.31
C ALA A 84 -2.17 3.89 11.47
N VAL A 85 -2.76 4.72 12.33
CA VAL A 85 -2.09 5.28 13.50
C VAL A 85 -1.69 4.18 14.49
N GLN A 86 -2.60 3.24 14.78
CA GLN A 86 -2.32 2.14 15.71
C GLN A 86 -1.22 1.21 15.18
N GLN A 87 -1.23 0.93 13.88
CA GLN A 87 -0.17 0.18 13.21
C GLN A 87 1.17 0.91 13.32
N ASN A 88 1.20 2.22 13.06
CA ASN A 88 2.42 3.02 13.18
C ASN A 88 2.96 3.04 14.62
N ILE A 89 2.09 3.15 15.63
CA ILE A 89 2.50 3.06 17.05
C ILE A 89 3.18 1.72 17.32
N THR A 90 2.61 0.62 16.81
CA THR A 90 3.16 -0.73 17.00
C THR A 90 4.53 -0.87 16.32
N ILE A 91 4.67 -0.35 15.10
CA ILE A 91 5.94 -0.33 14.36
C ILE A 91 6.99 0.49 15.12
N LEU A 92 6.62 1.68 15.58
CA LEU A 92 7.53 2.56 16.34
C LEU A 92 7.97 1.88 17.64
N ARG A 93 7.06 1.26 18.40
CA ARG A 93 7.42 0.48 19.60
C ARG A 93 8.45 -0.60 19.31
N SER A 94 8.24 -1.38 18.24
CA SER A 94 9.17 -2.43 17.82
C SER A 94 10.56 -1.86 17.48
N ARG A 95 10.62 -0.75 16.74
CA ARG A 95 11.88 -0.07 16.40
C ARG A 95 12.59 0.50 17.61
N VAL A 96 11.86 1.08 18.56
CA VAL A 96 12.47 1.60 19.78
C VAL A 96 13.06 0.47 20.64
N ASN A 97 12.38 -0.68 20.72
CA ASN A 97 12.94 -1.85 21.40
C ASN A 97 14.27 -2.30 20.75
N GLN A 98 14.42 -2.18 19.44
CA GLN A 98 15.67 -2.49 18.73
C GLN A 98 16.81 -1.50 19.04
N LEU A 99 16.49 -0.29 19.51
CA LEU A 99 17.49 0.68 19.97
C LEU A 99 18.04 0.36 21.37
N GLY A 100 17.47 -0.64 22.07
CA GLY A 100 17.92 -1.05 23.40
C GLY A 100 17.48 -0.12 24.53
N VAL A 101 16.46 0.71 24.31
CA VAL A 101 15.89 1.62 25.33
C VAL A 101 15.00 0.80 26.28
N ALA A 102 15.27 0.87 27.58
CA ALA A 102 14.39 0.31 28.60
C ALA A 102 13.18 1.25 28.78
N GLU A 103 11.98 0.75 28.47
CA GLU A 103 10.69 1.42 28.72
C GLU A 103 10.42 2.72 27.93
N PRO A 104 10.28 2.64 26.59
CA PRO A 104 9.90 3.79 25.79
C PRO A 104 8.42 4.15 25.88
N LEU A 105 8.10 5.45 25.88
CA LEU A 105 6.72 5.92 25.77
C LEU A 105 6.39 6.23 24.31
N VAL A 106 5.44 5.50 23.74
CA VAL A 106 4.92 5.74 22.39
C VAL A 106 3.40 5.85 22.48
N GLN A 107 2.88 7.05 22.27
CA GLN A 107 1.46 7.37 22.40
C GLN A 107 0.98 8.33 21.31
N ARG A 108 -0.31 8.25 21.00
CA ARG A 108 -0.97 9.18 20.07
C ARG A 108 -1.17 10.52 20.77
N GLN A 109 -0.67 11.59 20.17
CA GLN A 109 -0.87 12.95 20.68
C GLN A 109 -2.11 13.61 20.05
N CYS A 110 -2.29 13.46 18.73
CA CYS A 110 -3.39 14.05 17.96
C CYS A 110 -3.90 13.06 16.89
N ALA A 111 -4.83 13.50 16.03
CA ALA A 111 -5.38 12.68 14.95
C ALA A 111 -4.29 12.03 14.09
N ASP A 112 -3.24 12.77 13.74
CA ASP A 112 -2.16 12.36 12.83
C ASP A 112 -0.75 12.48 13.44
N GLN A 113 -0.65 12.64 14.77
CA GLN A 113 0.64 12.83 15.46
C GLN A 113 0.86 11.79 16.55
N ILE A 114 2.09 11.28 16.61
CA ILE A 114 2.56 10.31 17.61
C ILE A 114 3.74 10.95 18.33
N VAL A 115 3.69 10.98 19.66
CA VAL A 115 4.82 11.41 20.49
C VAL A 115 5.60 10.17 20.93
N VAL A 116 6.93 10.28 20.86
CA VAL A 116 7.86 9.23 21.22
C VAL A 116 8.87 9.78 22.21
N GLU A 117 8.93 9.20 23.41
CA GLU A 117 9.88 9.59 24.45
C GLU A 117 10.84 8.43 24.71
N LEU A 118 12.14 8.72 24.66
CA LEU A 118 13.24 7.76 24.74
C LEU A 118 14.14 8.12 25.93
N PRO A 119 13.86 7.63 27.15
CA PRO A 119 14.71 7.93 28.30
C PRO A 119 16.11 7.32 28.10
N GLY A 120 17.15 8.10 28.42
CA GLY A 120 18.53 7.60 28.41
C GLY A 120 19.17 7.40 27.02
N ILE A 121 18.54 7.83 25.93
CA ILE A 121 19.15 7.79 24.59
C ILE A 121 20.25 8.84 24.46
N GLN A 122 21.44 8.43 24.04
CA GLN A 122 22.58 9.34 23.84
C GLN A 122 22.60 9.96 22.44
N ASP A 123 22.21 9.18 21.42
CA ASP A 123 22.20 9.59 20.01
C ASP A 123 20.77 9.71 19.48
N THR A 124 20.20 10.90 19.62
CA THR A 124 18.85 11.22 19.13
C THR A 124 18.80 11.32 17.60
N ALA A 125 19.92 11.65 16.93
CA ALA A 125 19.99 11.75 15.49
C ALA A 125 19.85 10.37 14.84
N ARG A 126 20.63 9.39 15.32
CA ARG A 126 20.52 7.99 14.88
C ARG A 126 19.16 7.39 15.22
N ALA A 127 18.60 7.70 16.39
CA ALA A 127 17.25 7.27 16.75
C ALA A 127 16.20 7.84 15.78
N LYS A 128 16.29 9.12 15.42
CA LYS A 128 15.39 9.76 14.47
C LYS A 128 15.49 9.15 13.07
N GLU A 129 16.70 8.81 12.61
CA GLU A 129 16.89 8.13 11.33
C GLU A 129 16.22 6.74 11.31
N ILE A 130 16.44 5.94 12.34
CA ILE A 130 15.87 4.59 12.44
C ILE A 130 14.35 4.63 12.59
N LEU A 131 13.82 5.58 13.37
CA LEU A 131 12.38 5.74 13.57
C LEU A 131 11.68 6.36 12.35
N GLY A 132 12.35 7.26 11.62
CA GLY A 132 11.81 7.92 10.42
C GLY A 132 11.98 7.12 9.13
N ALA A 133 12.87 6.12 9.09
CA ALA A 133 13.11 5.34 7.88
C ALA A 133 11.90 4.49 7.50
N THR A 134 11.32 4.68 6.32
CA THR A 134 10.32 3.75 5.77
C THR A 134 11.05 2.51 5.27
N ALA A 135 10.87 1.37 5.93
CA ALA A 135 11.41 0.10 5.46
C ALA A 135 10.40 -0.54 4.51
N THR A 136 10.67 -0.48 3.20
CA THR A 136 9.88 -1.23 2.20
C THR A 136 10.49 -2.62 2.08
N LEU A 137 9.70 -3.65 2.38
CA LEU A 137 10.06 -5.04 2.12
C LEU A 137 9.50 -5.42 0.75
N GLU A 138 10.35 -5.91 -0.13
CA GLU A 138 9.97 -6.39 -1.46
C GLU A 138 10.47 -7.82 -1.65
N PHE A 139 9.63 -8.66 -2.24
CA PHE A 139 10.01 -10.01 -2.64
C PHE A 139 10.23 -10.05 -4.15
N ARG A 140 11.43 -10.46 -4.56
CA ARG A 140 11.83 -10.56 -5.97
C ARG A 140 12.32 -11.97 -6.26
N LEU A 141 12.09 -12.45 -7.49
CA LEU A 141 12.61 -13.76 -7.91
C LEU A 141 14.12 -13.68 -8.11
N VAL A 142 14.81 -14.74 -7.70
CA VAL A 142 16.24 -14.92 -8.00
C VAL A 142 16.38 -15.37 -9.45
N ASN A 143 17.29 -14.73 -10.19
CA ASN A 143 17.63 -15.13 -11.54
C ASN A 143 18.83 -16.09 -11.52
N SER A 144 18.57 -17.39 -11.58
CA SER A 144 19.59 -18.45 -11.59
C SER A 144 20.25 -18.67 -12.95
N SER A 145 19.80 -18.00 -14.01
CA SER A 145 20.37 -18.13 -15.36
C SER A 145 21.63 -17.29 -15.56
N VAL A 146 21.91 -16.35 -14.66
CA VAL A 146 23.10 -15.51 -14.67
C VAL A 146 24.11 -16.09 -13.68
N ASP A 147 25.32 -16.38 -14.18
CA ASP A 147 26.41 -16.83 -13.33
C ASP A 147 26.74 -15.76 -12.26
N GLN A 148 26.95 -16.18 -11.02
CA GLN A 148 27.24 -15.27 -9.90
C GLN A 148 28.50 -14.43 -10.15
N THR A 149 29.48 -14.98 -10.88
CA THR A 149 30.69 -14.24 -11.29
C THR A 149 30.40 -13.17 -12.36
N ALA A 150 29.46 -13.44 -13.28
CA ALA A 150 28.99 -12.44 -14.26
C ALA A 150 28.16 -11.34 -13.58
N GLY A 151 27.31 -11.72 -12.61
CA GLY A 151 26.57 -10.79 -11.74
C GLY A 151 27.50 -9.90 -10.91
N ALA A 152 28.55 -10.45 -10.32
CA ALA A 152 29.55 -9.69 -9.56
C ALA A 152 30.26 -8.62 -10.41
N ASN A 153 30.43 -8.88 -11.70
CA ASN A 153 31.02 -7.95 -12.68
C ASN A 153 29.98 -7.01 -13.33
N GLY A 154 28.73 -6.97 -12.83
CA GLY A 154 27.67 -6.10 -13.32
C GLY A 154 27.10 -6.48 -14.69
N ARG A 155 27.44 -7.66 -15.22
CA ARG A 155 26.92 -8.16 -16.50
C ARG A 155 25.63 -8.92 -16.27
N VAL A 156 24.54 -8.17 -16.07
CA VAL A 156 23.18 -8.72 -15.91
C VAL A 156 22.26 -8.28 -17.06
N PRO A 157 21.28 -9.11 -17.47
CA PRO A 157 20.26 -8.72 -18.43
C PRO A 157 19.44 -7.51 -17.94
N GLY A 158 18.82 -6.77 -18.86
CA GLY A 158 18.13 -5.51 -18.54
C GLY A 158 16.92 -5.63 -17.61
N ASP A 159 16.34 -6.82 -17.50
CA ASP A 159 15.24 -7.16 -16.58
C ASP A 159 15.72 -7.57 -15.18
N SER A 160 17.04 -7.62 -14.97
CA SER A 160 17.68 -8.12 -13.75
C SER A 160 18.53 -7.03 -13.09
N GLU A 161 18.74 -7.16 -11.79
CA GLU A 161 19.60 -6.28 -10.99
C GLU A 161 20.40 -7.09 -9.96
N VAL A 162 21.55 -6.54 -9.54
CA VAL A 162 22.42 -7.18 -8.55
C VAL A 162 22.17 -6.52 -7.19
N LYS A 163 21.92 -7.33 -6.17
CA LYS A 163 21.81 -6.90 -4.77
C LYS A 163 22.76 -7.71 -3.90
N ALA A 164 23.35 -7.08 -2.88
CA ALA A 164 24.14 -7.80 -1.90
C ALA A 164 23.21 -8.54 -0.91
N THR A 165 23.49 -9.82 -0.69
CA THR A 165 22.89 -10.61 0.39
C THR A 165 23.44 -10.16 1.75
N ARG A 166 22.81 -10.58 2.85
CA ARG A 166 23.27 -10.30 4.22
C ARG A 166 24.73 -10.71 4.45
N ASP A 167 25.16 -11.79 3.80
CA ASP A 167 26.52 -12.34 3.90
C ASP A 167 27.50 -11.70 2.91
N GLY A 168 27.08 -10.62 2.21
CA GLY A 168 27.93 -9.85 1.30
C GLY A 168 28.06 -10.43 -0.12
N HIS A 169 27.45 -11.58 -0.40
CA HIS A 169 27.49 -12.20 -1.74
C HIS A 169 26.51 -11.52 -2.70
N PRO A 170 26.88 -11.31 -3.98
CA PRO A 170 25.98 -10.76 -4.98
C PRO A 170 24.89 -11.78 -5.35
N ALA A 171 23.63 -11.37 -5.23
CA ALA A 171 22.46 -12.07 -5.74
C ALA A 171 21.90 -11.31 -6.95
N VAL A 172 21.66 -12.04 -8.03
CA VAL A 172 20.98 -11.49 -9.22
C VAL A 172 19.48 -11.72 -9.05
N LEU A 173 18.70 -10.64 -9.06
CA LEU A 173 17.25 -10.65 -8.89
C LEU A 173 16.57 -10.10 -10.13
N TYR A 174 15.41 -10.62 -10.48
CA TYR A 174 14.55 -9.96 -11.44
C TYR A 174 14.02 -8.65 -10.85
N LYS A 175 13.92 -7.60 -11.67
CA LYS A 175 13.37 -6.29 -11.27
C LYS A 175 11.88 -6.34 -10.94
N ARG A 176 11.17 -7.38 -11.39
CA ARG A 176 9.75 -7.55 -11.10
C ARG A 176 9.55 -7.93 -9.63
N VAL A 177 8.89 -7.04 -8.89
CA VAL A 177 8.42 -7.31 -7.52
C VAL A 177 7.22 -8.25 -7.59
N ILE A 178 7.25 -9.30 -6.78
CA ILE A 178 6.16 -10.27 -6.62
C ILE A 178 5.20 -9.79 -5.52
N LEU A 179 5.76 -9.25 -4.43
CA LEU A 179 5.07 -8.76 -3.23
C LEU A 179 5.79 -7.56 -2.62
#